data_AF-A0A392PY41-F1
#
_entry.id   AF-A0A392PY41-F1
#
_cell.length_a   1.000
_cell.length_b   1.000
_cell.length_c   1.000
_cell.angle_alpha   90.00
_cell.angle_beta   90.00
_cell.angle_gamma   90.00
#
_symmetry.space_group_name_H-M   'P 1'
#
loop_
_entity.id
_entity.type
_entity.pdbx_description
1 polymer ?
#
loop_
_entity_poly.entity_id
_entity_poly.type
_entity_poly.pdbx_seq_one_letter_code
_entity_poly.pdbx_strand_id
1 'polypeptide(L)'
;MRSGGCAFQQTLTAEAASVLKHSLVLARRRGHPQVTPLHVAITLLTLRLSSFKRACLKSHQPHHQTSQHPLQSRALELCFNVALNRLPTTPSPLIHSQPSLSNALIAALKRAQAHQRRGSIEQQQQQQQQQTVLTVKVELEQLIISILDDPSVSRVMREAGFSSTLVKNNLEDSCSPSNSVFKCY
;
A
#
# COMPACT_ATOMS: atom_id res chain seq x y z
N MET A 1 5.68 26.50 4.35
CA MET A 1 6.63 25.37 4.51
C MET A 1 6.26 24.24 3.54
N ARG A 2 6.80 24.25 2.31
CA ARG A 2 6.52 23.26 1.25
C ARG A 2 7.84 22.61 0.81
N SER A 3 8.35 21.63 1.56
CA SER A 3 9.56 20.86 1.15
C SER A 3 9.46 19.34 1.41
N GLY A 4 8.32 18.84 1.89
CA GLY A 4 8.19 17.42 2.25
C GLY A 4 8.07 16.43 1.08
N GLY A 5 7.67 16.88 -0.12
CA GLY A 5 7.37 15.99 -1.24
C GLY A 5 8.58 15.38 -1.94
N CYS A 6 9.65 16.17 -2.16
CA CYS A 6 10.83 15.71 -2.89
C CYS A 6 11.70 14.72 -2.10
N ALA A 7 11.77 14.86 -0.77
CA ALA A 7 12.60 13.98 0.07
C ALA A 7 12.11 12.52 0.09
N PHE A 8 10.79 12.28 0.01
CA PHE A 8 10.25 10.92 -0.05
C PHE A 8 10.52 10.25 -1.40
N GLN A 9 10.53 10.98 -2.51
CA GLN A 9 10.77 10.38 -3.83
C GLN A 9 12.17 9.78 -3.97
N GLN A 10 13.17 10.35 -3.31
CA GLN A 10 14.55 9.84 -3.32
C GLN A 10 14.74 8.58 -2.46
N THR A 11 13.77 8.26 -1.60
CA THR A 11 13.81 7.11 -0.68
C THR A 11 12.80 6.04 -1.03
N LEU A 12 12.20 6.07 -2.23
CA LEU A 12 11.24 5.07 -2.69
C LEU A 12 11.82 4.23 -3.82
N THR A 13 11.41 2.96 -3.90
CA THR A 13 11.58 2.17 -5.12
C THR A 13 10.79 2.79 -6.28
N ALA A 14 11.19 2.51 -7.52
CA ALA A 14 10.51 3.04 -8.71
C ALA A 14 9.02 2.63 -8.74
N GLU A 15 8.71 1.42 -8.29
CA GLU A 15 7.34 0.92 -8.20
C GLU A 15 6.52 1.66 -7.14
N ALA A 16 7.05 1.82 -5.92
CA ALA A 16 6.39 2.58 -4.86
C ALA A 16 6.16 4.05 -5.26
N ALA A 17 7.14 4.67 -5.91
CA ALA A 17 7.01 6.02 -6.44
C ALA A 17 5.93 6.12 -7.54
N SER A 18 5.84 5.12 -8.42
CA SER A 18 4.81 5.03 -9.46
C SER A 18 3.40 4.96 -8.86
N VAL A 19 3.21 4.12 -7.83
CA VAL A 19 1.93 4.01 -7.11
C VAL A 19 1.54 5.35 -6.47
N LEU A 20 2.47 6.07 -5.83
CA LEU A 20 2.18 7.39 -5.28
C LEU A 20 1.84 8.42 -6.37
N LYS A 21 2.53 8.39 -7.52
CA LYS A 21 2.24 9.25 -8.66
C LYS A 21 0.83 8.99 -9.21
N HIS A 22 0.43 7.73 -9.35
CA HIS A 22 -0.92 7.37 -9.77
C HIS A 22 -1.97 7.80 -8.74
N SER A 23 -1.67 7.64 -7.44
CA SER A 23 -2.54 8.08 -6.35
C SER A 23 -2.74 9.60 -6.35
N LEU A 24 -1.69 10.36 -6.69
CA LEU A 24 -1.75 11.81 -6.85
C LEU A 24 -2.64 12.23 -8.02
N VAL A 25 -2.52 11.55 -9.16
CA VAL A 25 -3.38 11.77 -10.33
C VAL A 25 -4.84 11.46 -9.97
N LEU A 26 -5.08 10.38 -9.22
CA LEU A 26 -6.42 10.00 -8.76
C LEU A 26 -7.03 11.07 -7.84
N ALA A 27 -6.28 11.54 -6.83
CA ALA A 27 -6.74 12.59 -5.93
C ALA A 27 -7.10 13.87 -6.69
N ARG A 28 -6.25 14.27 -7.66
CA ARG A 28 -6.51 15.42 -8.53
C ARG A 28 -7.78 15.25 -9.36
N ARG A 29 -7.97 14.08 -10.00
CA ARG A 29 -9.16 13.78 -10.81
C ARG A 29 -10.45 13.83 -9.98
N ARG A 30 -10.37 13.55 -8.67
CA ARG A 30 -11.50 13.62 -7.74
C ARG A 30 -11.70 14.98 -7.09
N GLY A 31 -10.84 15.96 -7.35
CA GLY A 31 -10.91 17.27 -6.69
C GLY A 31 -10.56 17.21 -5.20
N HIS A 32 -9.75 16.22 -4.78
CA HIS A 32 -9.29 16.08 -3.41
C HIS A 32 -8.01 16.90 -3.18
N PRO A 33 -7.95 17.74 -2.13
CA PRO A 33 -6.78 18.57 -1.84
C PRO A 33 -5.58 17.76 -1.31
N GLN A 34 -5.82 16.53 -0.87
CA GLN A 34 -4.82 15.66 -0.27
C GLN A 34 -4.87 14.23 -0.83
N VAL A 35 -3.70 13.62 -0.96
CA VAL A 35 -3.54 12.18 -1.16
C VAL A 35 -3.57 11.48 0.21
N THR A 36 -4.48 10.52 0.33
CA THR A 36 -4.73 9.75 1.57
C THR A 36 -4.35 8.28 1.39
N PRO A 37 -4.20 7.50 2.47
CA PRO A 37 -3.99 6.05 2.37
C PRO A 37 -5.05 5.33 1.52
N LEU A 38 -6.30 5.80 1.54
CA LEU A 38 -7.38 5.28 0.68
C LEU A 38 -7.06 5.42 -0.83
N HIS A 39 -6.44 6.53 -1.24
CA HIS A 39 -6.02 6.72 -2.64
C HIS A 39 -4.94 5.72 -3.03
N VAL A 40 -4.02 5.43 -2.12
CA VAL A 40 -2.95 4.45 -2.35
C VAL A 40 -3.51 3.04 -2.40
N ALA A 41 -4.40 2.68 -1.48
CA ALA A 41 -5.04 1.36 -1.42
C ALA A 41 -5.84 1.04 -2.70
N ILE A 42 -6.68 1.96 -3.19
CA ILE A 42 -7.44 1.75 -4.43
C ILE A 42 -6.52 1.72 -5.67
N THR A 43 -5.45 2.52 -5.68
CA THR A 43 -4.46 2.48 -6.75
C THR A 43 -3.79 1.10 -6.78
N LEU A 44 -3.34 0.59 -5.64
CA LEU A 44 -2.78 -0.75 -5.52
C LEU A 44 -3.76 -1.82 -5.97
N LEU A 45 -5.05 -1.72 -5.60
CA LEU A 45 -6.08 -2.69 -5.99
C LEU A 45 -6.34 -2.72 -7.51
N THR A 46 -6.24 -1.57 -8.17
CA THR A 46 -6.50 -1.44 -9.61
C THR A 46 -5.30 -1.82 -10.49
N LEU A 47 -4.09 -1.84 -9.94
CA LEU A 47 -2.90 -2.36 -10.63
C LEU A 47 -3.02 -3.87 -10.86
N ARG A 48 -3.00 -4.30 -12.14
CA ARG A 48 -3.30 -5.70 -12.53
C ARG A 48 -2.38 -6.77 -11.94
N LEU A 49 -1.17 -6.39 -11.48
CA LEU A 49 -0.15 -7.31 -10.97
C LEU A 49 0.30 -6.98 -9.54
N SER A 50 -0.45 -6.17 -8.79
CA SER A 50 -0.04 -5.84 -7.43
C SER A 50 -0.11 -7.07 -6.51
N SER A 51 0.92 -7.23 -5.67
CA SER A 51 0.91 -8.21 -4.58
C SER A 51 -0.30 -8.01 -3.67
N PHE A 52 -0.72 -6.75 -3.46
CA PHE A 52 -1.94 -6.38 -2.74
C PHE A 52 -3.20 -7.07 -3.28
N LYS A 53 -3.46 -6.99 -4.59
CA LYS A 53 -4.65 -7.62 -5.18
C LYS A 53 -4.64 -9.14 -5.00
N ARG A 54 -3.48 -9.78 -5.18
CA ARG A 54 -3.33 -11.22 -4.96
C ARG A 54 -3.56 -11.62 -3.50
N ALA A 55 -3.01 -10.85 -2.56
CA ALA A 55 -3.19 -11.08 -1.14
C ALA A 55 -4.65 -10.90 -0.70
N CYS A 56 -5.36 -9.91 -1.25
CA CYS A 56 -6.80 -9.77 -1.05
C CYS A 56 -7.55 -11.03 -1.50
N LEU A 57 -7.26 -11.54 -2.69
CA LEU A 57 -7.87 -12.77 -3.18
C LEU A 57 -7.57 -13.96 -2.25
N LYS A 58 -6.30 -14.20 -1.88
CA LYS A 58 -5.92 -15.29 -0.96
C LYS A 58 -6.61 -15.21 0.40
N SER A 59 -6.77 -14.00 0.96
CA SER A 59 -7.39 -13.79 2.28
C SER A 59 -8.84 -14.24 2.39
N HIS A 60 -9.49 -14.47 1.25
CA HIS A 60 -10.92 -14.75 1.15
C HIS A 60 -11.20 -16.15 0.59
N GLN A 61 -10.27 -17.10 0.71
CA GLN A 61 -10.58 -18.53 0.57
C GLN A 61 -11.03 -19.11 1.92
N PRO A 62 -12.34 -19.14 2.25
CA PRO A 62 -12.81 -20.06 3.26
C PRO A 62 -12.80 -21.48 2.67
N HIS A 63 -12.61 -22.46 3.54
CA HIS A 63 -12.49 -23.89 3.28
C HIS A 63 -13.76 -24.54 2.65
N HIS A 64 -14.72 -23.76 2.17
CA HIS A 64 -15.93 -24.22 1.50
C HIS A 64 -16.48 -23.15 0.53
N GLN A 65 -16.85 -23.60 -0.67
CA GLN A 65 -17.75 -22.97 -1.67
C GLN A 65 -17.19 -21.97 -2.72
N THR A 66 -17.07 -22.51 -3.94
CA THR A 66 -17.61 -22.00 -5.23
C THR A 66 -17.57 -20.49 -5.54
N SER A 67 -16.65 -20.11 -6.44
CA SER A 67 -16.72 -19.03 -7.46
C SER A 67 -17.12 -17.58 -7.06
N GLN A 68 -17.07 -17.17 -5.79
CA GLN A 68 -17.40 -15.79 -5.37
C GLN A 68 -16.26 -14.76 -5.59
N HIS A 69 -15.08 -15.21 -6.01
CA HIS A 69 -13.85 -14.41 -6.12
C HIS A 69 -13.96 -13.10 -6.93
N PRO A 70 -14.59 -13.06 -8.13
CA PRO A 70 -14.68 -11.83 -8.91
C PRO A 70 -15.50 -10.74 -8.20
N LEU A 71 -16.61 -11.14 -7.58
CA LEU A 71 -17.59 -10.23 -6.98
C LEU A 71 -17.04 -9.53 -5.74
N GLN A 72 -16.25 -10.22 -4.92
CA GLN A 72 -15.69 -9.65 -3.68
C GLN A 72 -14.59 -8.63 -3.97
N SER A 73 -13.73 -8.90 -4.97
CA SER A 73 -12.73 -7.92 -5.41
C SER A 73 -13.39 -6.64 -5.92
N ARG A 74 -14.56 -6.79 -6.57
CA ARG A 74 -15.37 -5.66 -7.03
C ARG A 74 -16.06 -4.94 -5.88
N ALA A 75 -16.58 -5.65 -4.88
CA ALA A 75 -17.14 -5.06 -3.67
C ALA A 75 -16.10 -4.21 -2.93
N LEU A 76 -14.87 -4.71 -2.78
CA LEU A 76 -13.76 -3.96 -2.17
C LEU A 76 -13.45 -2.67 -2.94
N GLU A 77 -13.37 -2.74 -4.26
CA GLU A 77 -13.18 -1.58 -5.13
C GLU A 77 -14.32 -0.55 -4.93
N LEU A 78 -15.57 -1.00 -4.87
CA LEU A 78 -16.73 -0.15 -4.62
C LEU A 78 -16.67 0.52 -3.24
N CYS A 79 -16.36 -0.22 -2.18
CA CYS A 79 -16.24 0.32 -0.83
C CYS A 79 -15.15 1.41 -0.75
N PHE A 80 -14.00 1.21 -1.39
CA PHE A 80 -12.97 2.26 -1.49
C PHE A 80 -13.46 3.47 -2.26
N ASN A 81 -14.18 3.30 -3.36
CA ASN A 81 -14.73 4.42 -4.13
C ASN A 81 -15.78 5.20 -3.33
N VAL A 82 -16.66 4.51 -2.59
CA VAL A 82 -17.63 5.15 -1.68
C VAL A 82 -16.93 5.93 -0.58
N ALA A 83 -15.91 5.35 0.05
CA ALA A 83 -15.12 6.04 1.07
C ALA A 83 -14.40 7.28 0.52
N LEU A 84 -13.89 7.20 -0.71
CA LEU A 84 -13.25 8.32 -1.39
C LEU A 84 -14.26 9.43 -1.73
N ASN A 85 -15.49 9.09 -2.11
CA ASN A 85 -16.55 10.08 -2.36
C ASN A 85 -17.02 10.81 -1.09
N ARG A 86 -16.75 10.25 0.10
CA ARG A 86 -17.05 10.88 1.40
C ARG A 86 -15.95 11.86 1.85
N LEU A 87 -14.81 11.92 1.16
CA LEU A 87 -13.74 12.85 1.52
C LEU A 87 -14.13 14.30 1.22
N PRO A 88 -13.64 15.28 2.00
CA PRO A 88 -13.86 16.69 1.69
C PRO A 88 -13.32 17.05 0.31
N THR A 89 -14.18 17.60 -0.54
CA THR A 89 -13.83 18.17 -1.84
C THR A 89 -13.69 19.68 -1.73
N THR A 90 -12.72 20.26 -2.44
CA THR A 90 -12.61 21.72 -2.54
C THR A 90 -13.39 22.19 -3.77
N PRO A 91 -14.45 23.01 -3.64
CA PRO A 91 -15.34 23.39 -4.75
C PRO A 91 -14.72 24.41 -5.73
N SER A 92 -13.40 24.63 -5.70
CA SER A 92 -12.74 25.62 -6.54
C SER A 92 -11.89 24.94 -7.63
N PRO A 93 -11.95 25.38 -8.89
CA PRO A 93 -11.17 24.84 -9.98
C PRO A 93 -9.71 25.30 -9.83
N LEU A 94 -9.01 24.76 -8.83
CA LEU A 94 -7.57 24.88 -8.72
C LEU A 94 -6.92 23.92 -9.71
N ILE A 95 -7.10 24.22 -11.01
CA ILE A 95 -6.50 23.52 -12.15
C ILE A 95 -4.95 23.45 -12.02
N HIS A 96 -4.36 24.26 -11.13
CA HIS A 96 -2.92 24.39 -10.94
C HIS A 96 -2.36 23.92 -9.59
N SER A 97 -3.18 23.45 -8.63
CA SER A 97 -2.64 23.00 -7.33
C SER A 97 -2.44 21.48 -7.29
N GLN A 98 -1.19 21.03 -7.13
CA GLN A 98 -0.88 19.63 -6.86
C GLN A 98 -1.40 19.23 -5.47
N PRO A 99 -2.15 18.11 -5.34
CA PRO A 99 -2.58 17.62 -4.03
C PRO A 99 -1.39 17.37 -3.12
N SER A 100 -1.53 17.73 -1.85
CA SER A 100 -0.50 17.49 -0.83
C SER A 100 -0.63 16.08 -0.23
N LEU A 101 0.37 15.59 0.48
CA LEU A 101 0.25 14.32 1.21
C LEU A 101 -0.48 14.56 2.54
N SER A 102 -1.45 13.73 2.86
CA SER A 102 -2.11 13.76 4.18
C SER A 102 -1.15 13.29 5.28
N ASN A 103 -1.40 13.72 6.52
CA ASN A 103 -0.62 13.30 7.69
C ASN A 103 -0.63 11.77 7.87
N ALA A 104 -1.76 11.12 7.62
CA ALA A 104 -1.89 9.66 7.69
C ALA A 104 -0.98 8.96 6.66
N LEU A 105 -0.91 9.48 5.43
CA LEU A 105 -0.02 8.93 4.40
C LEU A 105 1.46 9.18 4.73
N ILE A 106 1.80 10.36 5.26
CA ILE A 106 3.16 10.64 5.74
C ILE A 106 3.55 9.67 6.87
N ALA A 107 2.63 9.39 7.79
CA ALA A 107 2.85 8.43 8.85
C ALA A 107 3.07 7.02 8.30
N ALA A 108 2.27 6.58 7.32
CA ALA A 108 2.46 5.30 6.64
C ALA A 108 3.83 5.21 5.94
N LEU A 109 4.25 6.25 5.24
CA LEU A 109 5.58 6.28 4.59
C LEU A 109 6.72 6.22 5.61
N LYS A 110 6.61 6.94 6.73
CA LYS A 110 7.59 6.88 7.82
C LYS A 110 7.65 5.50 8.46
N ARG A 111 6.51 4.83 8.66
CA ARG A 111 6.47 3.44 9.15
C ARG A 111 7.18 2.49 8.18
N ALA A 112 6.89 2.60 6.88
CA ALA A 112 7.54 1.79 5.85
C ALA A 112 9.06 2.01 5.82
N GLN A 113 9.52 3.26 5.99
CA GLN A 113 10.94 3.60 6.11
C GLN A 113 11.58 3.01 7.39
N ALA A 114 10.86 3.00 8.51
CA ALA A 114 11.37 2.46 9.77
C ALA A 114 11.61 0.94 9.71
N HIS A 115 10.79 0.19 8.98
CA HIS A 115 10.97 -1.25 8.78
C HIS A 115 12.29 -1.58 8.07
N GLN A 116 12.67 -0.79 7.06
CA GLN A 116 13.93 -0.96 6.34
C GLN A 116 15.16 -0.69 7.23
N ARG A 117 15.07 0.24 8.18
CA ARG A 117 16.15 0.48 9.16
C ARG A 117 16.36 -0.69 10.12
N ARG A 118 15.30 -1.43 10.47
CA ARG A 118 15.41 -2.60 11.37
C ARG A 118 16.07 -3.79 10.67
N GLY A 119 15.72 -4.07 9.42
CA GLY A 119 16.35 -5.15 8.63
C GLY A 119 17.85 -4.93 8.36
N SER A 120 18.31 -3.67 8.31
CA SER A 120 19.73 -3.34 8.11
C SER A 120 20.63 -3.65 9.32
N ILE A 121 20.07 -3.77 10.54
CA ILE A 121 20.85 -4.02 11.76
C ILE A 121 21.10 -5.52 11.96
N GLU A 122 20.14 -6.38 11.60
CA GLU A 122 20.32 -7.84 11.71
C GLU A 122 21.29 -8.41 10.67
N GLN A 123 21.34 -7.84 9.44
CA GLN A 123 22.35 -8.23 8.44
C GLN A 123 23.78 -7.74 8.76
N GLN A 124 23.93 -6.71 9.60
CA GLN A 124 25.25 -6.18 9.99
C GLN A 124 26.03 -7.07 10.96
N GLN A 125 25.41 -8.06 11.60
CA GLN A 125 26.15 -9.02 12.44
C GLN A 125 26.85 -10.14 11.63
N GLN A 126 26.58 -10.29 10.32
CA GLN A 126 27.23 -11.32 9.50
C GLN A 126 28.21 -10.80 8.43
N GLN A 127 28.26 -9.50 8.14
CA GLN A 127 29.26 -8.95 7.21
C GLN A 127 29.89 -7.66 7.76
N GLN A 128 30.95 -7.83 8.56
CA GLN A 128 31.96 -6.78 8.71
C GLN A 128 32.65 -6.59 7.36
N GLN A 129 32.66 -5.35 6.86
CA GLN A 129 33.29 -4.84 5.62
C GLN A 129 32.36 -4.71 4.39
N GLN A 130 31.44 -3.74 4.43
CA GLN A 130 31.53 -2.61 3.51
C GLN A 130 30.53 -1.51 3.89
N GLN A 131 31.10 -0.39 4.32
CA GLN A 131 30.38 0.84 4.62
C GLN A 131 30.15 1.57 3.30
N THR A 132 29.10 1.22 2.59
CA THR A 132 28.60 1.99 1.45
C THR A 132 27.25 2.55 1.84
N VAL A 133 27.08 3.86 1.69
CA VAL A 133 25.84 4.60 1.91
C VAL A 133 24.78 4.04 0.96
N LEU A 134 24.11 2.96 1.36
CA LEU A 134 23.02 2.36 0.59
C LEU A 134 21.88 3.36 0.61
N THR A 135 21.53 3.87 -0.56
CA THR A 135 20.31 4.65 -0.81
C THR A 135 19.11 3.77 -0.42
N VAL A 136 18.71 3.81 0.85
CA VAL A 136 17.65 2.95 1.41
C VAL A 136 16.33 3.33 0.75
N LYS A 137 15.86 2.47 -0.15
CA LYS A 137 14.60 2.64 -0.87
C LYS A 137 13.51 1.82 -0.19
N VAL A 138 12.43 2.48 0.18
CA VAL A 138 11.19 1.86 0.66
C VAL A 138 10.62 0.99 -0.45
N GLU A 139 10.59 -0.30 -0.17
CA GLU A 139 9.98 -1.30 -1.04
C GLU A 139 8.46 -1.15 -1.07
N LEU A 140 7.88 -1.57 -2.20
CA LEU A 140 6.44 -1.50 -2.41
C LEU A 140 5.68 -2.32 -1.36
N GLU A 141 6.19 -3.48 -0.96
CA GLU A 141 5.54 -4.35 0.01
C GLU A 141 5.45 -3.72 1.39
N GLN A 142 6.53 -3.09 1.86
CA GLN A 142 6.54 -2.35 3.13
C GLN A 142 5.60 -1.14 3.10
N LEU A 143 5.46 -0.49 1.94
CA LEU A 143 4.43 0.52 1.74
C LEU A 143 3.03 -0.08 1.85
N ILE A 144 2.74 -1.22 1.20
CA ILE A 144 1.43 -1.89 1.26
C ILE A 144 1.08 -2.27 2.71
N ILE A 145 2.02 -2.88 3.44
CA ILE A 145 1.84 -3.24 4.86
C ILE A 145 1.51 -1.99 5.69
N SER A 146 2.28 -0.91 5.52
CA SER A 146 2.05 0.33 6.26
C SER A 146 0.73 1.03 5.93
N ILE A 147 0.19 0.82 4.72
CA ILE A 147 -1.13 1.29 4.29
C ILE A 147 -2.24 0.43 4.88
N LEU A 148 -2.05 -0.89 4.98
CA LEU A 148 -2.99 -1.83 5.61
C LEU A 148 -3.17 -1.58 7.11
N ASP A 149 -2.13 -1.06 7.77
CA ASP A 149 -2.19 -0.66 9.19
C ASP A 149 -2.93 0.68 9.42
N ASP A 150 -3.31 1.40 8.36
CA ASP A 150 -4.09 2.64 8.51
C ASP A 150 -5.56 2.32 8.88
N PRO A 151 -6.11 2.95 9.94
CA PRO A 151 -7.45 2.63 10.42
C PRO A 151 -8.56 2.97 9.42
N SER A 152 -8.36 3.97 8.53
CA SER A 152 -9.35 4.29 7.50
C SER A 152 -9.41 3.19 6.44
N VAL A 153 -8.27 2.63 6.07
CA VAL A 153 -8.17 1.52 5.10
C VAL A 153 -8.74 0.24 5.70
N SER A 154 -8.35 -0.11 6.93
CA SER A 154 -8.85 -1.31 7.62
C SER A 154 -10.37 -1.29 7.79
N ARG A 155 -10.94 -0.11 8.11
CA ARG A 155 -12.40 0.06 8.20
C ARG A 155 -13.09 -0.23 6.88
N VAL A 156 -12.63 0.33 5.77
CA VAL A 156 -13.21 0.12 4.44
C VAL A 156 -13.06 -1.33 3.98
N MET A 157 -11.94 -1.98 4.28
CA MET A 157 -11.76 -3.40 4.00
C MET A 157 -12.78 -4.25 4.75
N ARG A 158 -13.05 -3.93 6.02
CA ARG A 158 -14.07 -4.63 6.83
C ARG A 158 -15.48 -4.44 6.26
N GLU A 159 -15.81 -3.25 5.77
CA GLU A 159 -17.09 -2.98 5.08
C GLU A 159 -17.27 -3.85 3.83
N ALA A 160 -16.18 -4.28 3.20
CA ALA A 160 -16.18 -5.19 2.05
C ALA A 160 -16.00 -6.68 2.43
N GLY A 161 -15.96 -7.02 3.73
CA GLY A 161 -15.75 -8.39 4.20
C GLY A 161 -14.29 -8.86 4.20
N PHE A 162 -13.32 -7.97 3.99
CA PHE A 162 -11.89 -8.29 4.05
C PHE A 162 -11.30 -7.99 5.43
N SER A 163 -10.38 -8.84 5.87
CA SER A 163 -9.55 -8.56 7.04
C SER A 163 -8.19 -8.00 6.60
N SER A 164 -7.87 -6.77 7.01
CA SER A 164 -6.57 -6.16 6.70
C SER A 164 -5.40 -6.97 7.28
N THR A 165 -5.59 -7.64 8.41
CA THR A 165 -4.56 -8.52 9.01
C THR A 165 -4.34 -9.79 8.20
N LEU A 166 -5.41 -10.44 7.70
CA LEU A 166 -5.25 -11.62 6.84
C LEU A 166 -4.58 -11.27 5.51
N VAL A 167 -4.94 -10.14 4.91
CA VAL A 167 -4.27 -9.66 3.68
C VAL A 167 -2.80 -9.38 3.94
N LYS A 168 -2.46 -8.76 5.08
CA LYS A 168 -1.08 -8.51 5.49
C LYS A 168 -0.28 -9.81 5.63
N ASN A 169 -0.79 -10.80 6.38
CA ASN A 169 -0.10 -12.08 6.56
C ASN A 169 0.18 -12.77 5.21
N ASN A 170 -0.79 -12.75 4.29
CA ASN A 170 -0.60 -13.31 2.94
C ASN A 170 0.49 -12.61 2.11
N LEU A 171 0.79 -11.34 2.39
CA LEU A 171 1.91 -10.62 1.76
C LEU A 171 3.24 -11.08 2.35
N GLU A 172 3.32 -11.22 3.67
CA GLU A 172 4.51 -11.70 4.38
C GLU A 172 4.86 -13.16 4.00
N ASP A 173 3.85 -14.02 3.87
CA ASP A 173 4.00 -15.42 3.42
C ASP A 173 4.43 -15.55 1.96
N SER A 174 4.13 -14.55 1.13
CA SER A 174 4.57 -14.54 -0.28
C SER A 174 6.01 -14.03 -0.44
N CYS A 175 6.58 -13.43 0.60
CA CYS A 175 7.95 -12.87 0.61
C CYS A 175 8.98 -13.82 1.25
N SER A 176 8.56 -14.89 1.93
CA SER A 176 9.45 -15.91 2.50
C SER A 176 9.84 -16.98 1.43
N PRO A 177 11.13 -17.16 1.11
CA PRO A 177 11.57 -18.12 0.08
C PRO A 177 11.64 -19.56 0.61
N SER A 178 10.55 -20.08 1.21
CA SER A 178 10.51 -21.46 1.69
C SER A 178 9.08 -21.97 1.85
N ASN A 179 8.56 -22.66 0.82
CA ASN A 179 7.77 -23.90 0.92
C ASN A 179 7.27 -24.35 -0.46
N SER A 180 8.19 -24.54 -1.41
CA SER A 180 7.94 -25.34 -2.62
C SER A 180 8.86 -26.57 -2.63
N VAL A 181 8.96 -27.24 -1.50
CA VAL A 181 9.69 -28.51 -1.38
C VAL A 181 8.78 -29.51 -0.67
N PHE A 182 8.43 -30.57 -1.40
CA PHE A 182 7.61 -31.74 -1.04
C PHE A 182 6.08 -31.59 -0.94
N LYS A 183 5.43 -31.80 -2.10
CA LYS A 183 4.22 -32.64 -2.16
C LYS A 183 4.35 -33.63 -3.32
N CYS A 184 5.16 -34.67 -3.10
CA CYS A 184 4.94 -35.99 -3.69
C CYS A 184 4.66 -36.92 -2.51
N TYR A 185 3.40 -37.35 -2.39
CA TYR A 185 2.99 -38.69 -1.95
C TYR A 185 1.58 -38.91 -2.50
#